data_AF-A0A652K574-F1
#
_entry.id   AF-A0A652K574-F1
#
_cell.length_a   1.000
_cell.length_b   1.000
_cell.length_c   1.000
_cell.angle_alpha   90.00
_cell.angle_beta   90.00
_cell.angle_gamma   90.00
#
_symmetry.space_group_name_H-M   'P 1'
#
loop_
_entity.id
_entity.type
_entity.pdbx_description
1 polymer ?
#
loop_
_entity_poly.entity_id
_entity_poly.type
_entity_poly.pdbx_seq_one_letter_code
_entity_poly.pdbx_strand_id
1 'polypeptide(L)'
;MHDSTHLTQQDEALRRARHGGPLRLGVLQLALADRLDADHADHPMTKGLAEAQALQVAAATYGEGTYSEQVENTLLRSLPPIRRGDTRDVYAARLRLIAEGATA
;
A
#
# COMPACT_ATOMS: atom_id res chain seq x y z
N MET A 1 27.24 19.22 0.33
CA MET A 1 27.04 18.43 1.56
C MET A 1 25.55 18.16 1.62
N HIS A 2 25.10 17.02 1.09
CA HIS A 2 23.69 16.79 0.78
C HIS A 2 22.93 16.16 1.96
N ASP A 3 21.75 16.73 2.19
CA ASP A 3 20.66 16.27 3.05
C ASP A 3 20.59 14.75 3.24
N SER A 4 20.96 14.29 4.44
CA SER A 4 20.74 12.90 4.89
C SER A 4 19.52 12.79 5.81
N THR A 5 18.80 13.89 6.02
CA THR A 5 17.74 14.01 7.03
C THR A 5 16.40 13.46 6.56
N HIS A 6 16.19 13.36 5.24
CA HIS A 6 14.89 12.99 4.66
C HIS A 6 14.64 11.47 4.64
N LEU A 7 15.70 10.65 4.54
CA LEU A 7 15.57 9.19 4.42
C LEU A 7 15.22 8.52 5.75
N THR A 8 15.69 9.07 6.88
CA THR A 8 15.53 8.47 8.21
C THR A 8 14.11 8.61 8.77
N GLN A 9 13.41 9.70 8.43
CA GLN A 9 12.03 9.92 8.86
C GLN A 9 11.06 8.90 8.25
N GLN A 10 11.30 8.50 7.00
CA GLN A 10 10.47 7.53 6.28
C GLN A 10 10.61 6.12 6.90
N ASP A 11 11.82 5.72 7.29
CA ASP A 11 12.09 4.47 8.01
C ASP A 11 11.54 4.47 9.44
N GLU A 12 11.58 5.61 10.13
CA GLU A 12 11.08 5.71 11.51
C GLU A 12 9.54 5.73 11.55
N ALA A 13 8.89 6.35 10.56
CA ALA A 13 7.45 6.25 10.35
C ALA A 13 7.02 4.80 10.09
N LEU A 14 7.79 4.07 9.27
CA LEU A 14 7.55 2.66 8.97
C LEU A 14 7.76 1.76 10.22
N ARG A 15 8.78 2.04 11.05
CA ARG A 15 9.01 1.32 12.32
C ARG A 15 7.90 1.56 13.34
N ARG A 16 7.38 2.79 13.47
CA ARG A 16 6.25 3.09 14.38
C ARG A 16 4.96 2.43 13.94
N ALA A 17 4.73 2.27 12.63
CA ALA A 17 3.58 1.53 12.11
C ALA A 17 3.62 0.02 12.46
N ARG A 18 4.82 -0.52 12.75
CA ARG A 18 5.07 -1.95 12.98
C ARG A 18 4.71 -2.45 14.38
N HIS A 19 4.52 -1.55 15.35
CA HIS A 19 4.25 -1.92 16.74
C HIS A 19 2.89 -1.39 17.23
N GLY A 20 1.86 -2.24 17.15
CA GLY A 20 0.74 -2.23 18.10
C GLY A 20 -0.46 -1.34 17.77
N GLY A 21 -1.14 -1.58 16.63
CA GLY A 21 -2.48 -1.03 16.40
C GLY A 21 -3.32 -1.95 15.51
N PRO A 22 -4.67 -1.84 15.56
CA PRO A 22 -5.54 -2.54 14.63
C PRO A 22 -5.06 -2.23 13.21
N LEU A 23 -5.01 -3.26 12.36
CA LEU A 23 -4.62 -3.24 10.96
C LEU A 23 -4.87 -1.86 10.36
N ARG A 24 -3.82 -1.03 10.26
CA ARG A 24 -3.98 0.29 9.67
C ARG A 24 -4.03 0.08 8.17
N LEU A 25 -5.20 -0.31 7.70
CA LEU A 25 -5.52 -0.58 6.31
C LEU A 25 -5.05 0.56 5.39
N GLY A 26 -5.21 1.80 5.85
CA GLY A 26 -4.67 2.99 5.18
C GLY A 26 -3.15 2.96 4.99
N VAL A 27 -2.37 2.44 5.95
CA VAL A 27 -0.92 2.30 5.81
C VAL A 27 -0.57 1.29 4.70
N LEU A 28 -1.29 0.17 4.62
CA LEU A 28 -1.08 -0.82 3.57
C LEU A 28 -1.49 -0.28 2.20
N GLN A 29 -2.57 0.49 2.13
CA GLN A 29 -3.04 1.14 0.91
C GLN A 29 -2.05 2.21 0.42
N LEU A 30 -1.47 2.99 1.32
CA LEU A 30 -0.41 3.97 0.98
C LEU A 30 0.86 3.25 0.49
N ALA A 31 1.32 2.22 1.19
CA ALA A 31 2.48 1.45 0.77
C ALA A 31 2.26 0.76 -0.59
N LEU A 32 1.04 0.31 -0.87
CA LEU A 32 0.66 -0.19 -2.19
C LEU A 32 0.70 0.90 -3.25
N ALA A 33 0.16 2.09 -2.97
CA ALA A 33 0.20 3.23 -3.89
C ALA A 33 1.65 3.62 -4.24
N ASP A 34 2.52 3.73 -3.25
CA ASP A 34 3.93 4.09 -3.46
C ASP A 34 4.68 3.05 -4.29
N ARG A 35 4.36 1.76 -4.08
CA ARG A 35 4.93 0.67 -4.87
C ARG A 35 4.47 0.69 -6.33
N LEU A 36 3.19 0.98 -6.57
CA LEU A 36 2.63 1.05 -7.92
C LEU A 36 3.15 2.26 -8.70
N ASP A 37 3.38 3.38 -8.04
CA ASP A 37 4.01 4.56 -8.66
C ASP A 37 5.48 4.30 -9.01
N ALA A 38 6.21 3.60 -8.14
CA ALA A 38 7.61 3.26 -8.38
C ALA A 38 7.80 2.23 -9.51
N ASP A 39 6.81 1.36 -9.74
CA ASP A 39 6.87 0.30 -10.74
C ASP A 39 6.03 0.65 -11.97
N HIS A 40 6.66 1.24 -12.99
CA HIS A 40 6.08 1.52 -14.31
C HIS A 40 4.69 2.19 -14.27
N ALA A 41 4.62 3.38 -13.67
CA ALA A 41 3.41 4.18 -13.47
C ALA A 41 2.38 4.15 -14.64
N ASP A 42 2.86 4.26 -15.89
CA ASP A 42 2.01 4.34 -17.09
C ASP A 42 1.46 2.97 -17.57
N HIS A 43 1.85 1.87 -16.94
CA HIS A 43 1.42 0.54 -17.37
C HIS A 43 -0.03 0.25 -16.97
N PRO A 44 -0.75 -0.58 -17.76
CA PRO A 44 -2.10 -0.97 -17.43
C PRO A 44 -2.20 -1.65 -16.06
N MET A 45 -3.22 -1.25 -15.29
CA MET A 45 -3.57 -1.87 -14.03
C MET A 45 -4.51 -3.05 -14.28
N THR A 46 -4.25 -4.18 -13.61
CA THR A 46 -5.11 -5.37 -13.66
C THR A 46 -5.43 -5.86 -12.26
N LYS A 47 -6.54 -6.57 -12.11
CA LYS A 47 -6.98 -7.12 -10.82
C LYS A 47 -5.93 -8.03 -10.21
N GLY A 48 -5.42 -8.99 -10.98
CA GLY A 48 -4.38 -9.90 -10.50
C GLY A 48 -3.11 -9.18 -10.05
N LEU A 49 -2.71 -8.10 -10.73
CA LEU A 49 -1.58 -7.30 -10.30
C LEU A 49 -1.86 -6.56 -8.99
N ALA A 50 -3.04 -5.94 -8.85
CA ALA A 50 -3.41 -5.24 -7.62
C ALA A 50 -3.38 -6.17 -6.41
N GLU A 51 -3.97 -7.37 -6.55
CA GLU A 51 -4.04 -8.37 -5.50
C GLU A 51 -2.64 -8.89 -5.15
N ALA A 52 -1.82 -9.25 -6.15
CA ALA A 52 -0.46 -9.72 -5.93
C ALA A 52 0.42 -8.67 -5.23
N GLN A 53 0.36 -7.42 -5.67
CA GLN A 53 1.12 -6.32 -5.07
C GLN A 53 0.65 -6.00 -3.64
N ALA A 54 -0.66 -6.05 -3.39
CA ALA A 54 -1.23 -5.85 -2.06
C ALA A 54 -0.75 -6.91 -1.07
N LEU A 55 -0.74 -8.19 -1.47
CA LEU A 55 -0.23 -9.29 -0.65
C LEU A 55 1.28 -9.16 -0.40
N GLN A 56 2.06 -8.79 -1.41
CA GLN A 56 3.49 -8.54 -1.24
C GLN A 56 3.76 -7.40 -0.23
N VAL A 57 2.99 -6.31 -0.28
CA VAL A 57 3.09 -5.21 0.69
C VAL A 57 2.72 -5.67 2.10
N ALA A 58 1.66 -6.46 2.25
CA ALA A 58 1.27 -7.01 3.55
C ALA A 58 2.37 -7.92 4.13
N ALA A 59 2.89 -8.85 3.33
CA ALA A 59 3.98 -9.74 3.72
C ALA A 59 5.25 -8.96 4.11
N ALA A 60 5.62 -7.93 3.34
CA ALA A 60 6.77 -7.08 3.66
C ALA A 60 6.58 -6.25 4.95
N THR A 61 5.35 -5.82 5.23
CA THR A 61 5.03 -4.99 6.41
C THR A 61 5.06 -5.79 7.70
N TYR A 62 4.41 -6.96 7.70
CA TYR A 62 4.21 -7.76 8.92
C TYR A 62 5.22 -8.90 9.08
N GLY A 63 5.88 -9.33 7.99
CA GLY A 63 6.72 -10.52 7.95
C GLY A 63 5.95 -11.74 7.46
N GLU A 64 6.63 -12.60 6.68
CA GLU A 64 6.06 -13.86 6.20
C GLU A 64 5.56 -14.71 7.36
N GLY A 65 4.35 -15.28 7.23
CA GLY A 65 3.69 -16.09 8.25
C GLY A 65 3.16 -15.32 9.47
N THR A 66 3.36 -14.00 9.54
CA THR A 66 2.95 -13.18 10.69
C THR A 66 1.66 -12.40 10.42
N TYR A 67 1.34 -12.11 9.16
CA TYR A 67 0.02 -11.56 8.80
C TYR A 67 -0.98 -12.70 8.58
N SER A 68 -2.14 -12.60 9.22
CA SER A 68 -3.17 -13.64 9.16
C SER A 68 -3.97 -13.56 7.86
N GLU A 69 -4.61 -14.67 7.47
CA GLU A 69 -5.60 -14.74 6.38
C GLU A 69 -6.70 -13.66 6.52
N GLN A 70 -7.00 -13.24 7.75
CA GLN A 70 -7.94 -12.16 8.01
C GLN A 70 -7.43 -10.80 7.50
N VAL A 71 -6.12 -10.53 7.62
CA VAL A 71 -5.47 -9.33 7.07
C VAL A 71 -5.52 -9.34 5.56
N GLU A 72 -5.18 -10.47 4.94
CA GLU A 72 -5.28 -10.68 3.49
C GLU A 72 -6.68 -10.35 2.99
N ASN A 73 -7.68 -11.03 3.55
CA ASN A 73 -9.06 -10.87 3.15
C ASN A 73 -9.56 -9.43 3.37
N THR A 74 -9.17 -8.79 4.46
CA THR A 74 -9.53 -7.39 4.73
C THR A 74 -8.89 -6.45 3.72
N LEU A 75 -7.61 -6.64 3.41
CA LEU A 75 -6.89 -5.83 2.43
C LEU A 75 -7.48 -6.00 1.03
N LEU A 76 -7.65 -7.24 0.57
CA LEU A 76 -8.20 -7.53 -0.75
C LEU A 76 -9.62 -7.00 -0.94
N ARG A 77 -10.47 -7.10 0.10
CA ARG A 77 -11.83 -6.53 0.08
C ARG A 77 -11.85 -5.00 0.09
N SER A 78 -10.79 -4.37 0.60
CA SER A 78 -10.67 -2.91 0.63
C SER A 78 -10.19 -2.30 -0.69
N LEU A 79 -9.69 -3.13 -1.61
CA LEU A 79 -9.15 -2.64 -2.87
C LEU A 79 -10.26 -2.01 -3.71
N PRO A 80 -10.08 -0.76 -4.19
CA PRO A 80 -11.05 -0.14 -5.06
C PRO A 80 -11.15 -0.90 -6.39
N PRO A 81 -12.32 -0.83 -7.06
CA PRO A 81 -12.48 -1.45 -8.37
C PRO A 81 -11.54 -0.81 -9.40
N ILE A 82 -10.93 -1.65 -10.22
CA ILE A 82 -10.14 -1.23 -11.38
C ILE A 82 -11.10 -1.00 -12.55
N ARG A 83 -10.99 0.17 -13.16
CA ARG A 83 -11.75 0.59 -14.34
C ARG A 83 -10.94 0.28 -15.59
N ARG A 84 -11.66 0.15 -16.71
CA ARG A 84 -11.03 -0.08 -18.01
C ARG A 84 -10.16 1.13 -18.38
N GLY A 85 -8.89 0.86 -18.71
CA GLY A 85 -7.93 1.88 -19.09
C GLY A 85 -7.20 2.51 -17.91
N ASP A 86 -7.45 2.06 -16.68
CA ASP A 86 -6.66 2.48 -15.53
C ASP A 86 -5.20 2.08 -15.71
N THR A 87 -4.32 3.04 -15.47
CA THR A 87 -2.89 2.87 -15.29
C THR A 87 -2.56 2.73 -13.81
N ARG A 88 -1.31 2.35 -13.50
CA ARG A 88 -0.88 2.09 -12.11
C ARG A 88 -0.90 3.37 -11.27
N ASP A 89 -0.47 4.50 -11.82
CA ASP A 89 -0.53 5.82 -11.17
C ASP A 89 -1.97 6.26 -10.86
N VAL A 90 -2.91 6.07 -11.79
CA VAL A 90 -4.33 6.41 -11.60
C VAL A 90 -4.95 5.53 -10.52
N TYR A 91 -4.50 4.27 -10.41
CA TYR A 91 -4.91 3.39 -9.32
C TYR A 91 -4.27 3.79 -7.98
N ALA A 92 -2.97 4.10 -7.97
CA ALA A 92 -2.24 4.58 -6.80
C ALA A 92 -2.84 5.87 -6.22
N ALA A 93 -3.17 6.85 -7.08
CA ALA A 93 -3.84 8.08 -6.66
C ALA A 93 -5.18 7.81 -5.96
N ARG A 94 -5.97 6.84 -6.43
CA ARG A 94 -7.21 6.44 -5.75
C ARG A 94 -6.97 5.77 -4.40
N LEU A 95 -5.95 4.92 -4.31
CA LEU A 95 -5.56 4.30 -3.04
C LEU A 95 -5.17 5.37 -2.00
N ARG A 96 -4.44 6.42 -2.41
CA ARG A 96 -4.10 7.55 -1.53
C ARG A 96 -5.33 8.29 -1.04
N LEU A 97 -6.25 8.64 -1.95
CA LEU A 97 -7.50 9.31 -1.60
C LEU A 97 -8.35 8.48 -0.62
N ILE A 98 -8.39 7.16 -0.79
CA ILE A 98 -9.11 6.25 0.11
C ILE A 98 -8.42 6.19 1.47
N ALA A 99 -7.09 6.10 1.50
CA ALA A 99 -6.33 6.06 2.75
C ALA A 99 -6.46 7.38 3.54
N GLU A 100 -6.51 8.51 2.85
CA GLU A 100 -6.75 9.84 3.44
C GLU A 100 -8.21 9.97 3.94
N GLY A 101 -9.19 9.47 3.17
CA GLY A 101 -10.61 9.49 3.51
C GLY A 101 -11.07 8.46 4.56
N ALA A 102 -10.28 7.40 4.81
CA ALA A 102 -10.55 6.40 5.86
C ALA A 102 -10.29 6.93 7.29
N THR A 103 -10.08 8.25 7.44
CA THR A 103 -9.97 8.95 8.74
C THR A 103 -11.21 9.76 9.12
N ALA A 104 -12.31 9.67 8.35
CA ALA A 104 -13.61 10.28 8.69
C ALA A 104 -14.56 9.31 9.41
#